data_AF-A0A7Y0X4P9-F1
#
_entry.id   AF-A0A7Y0X4P9-F1
#
_cell.length_a   1.000
_cell.length_b   1.000
_cell.length_c   1.000
_cell.angle_alpha   90.00
_cell.angle_beta   90.00
_cell.angle_gamma   90.00
#
_symmetry.space_group_name_H-M   'P 1'
#
loop_
_entity.id
_entity.type
_entity.pdbx_description
1 polymer ?
#
loop_
_entity_poly.entity_id
_entity_poly.type
_entity_poly.pdbx_seq_one_letter_code
_entity_poly.pdbx_strand_id
1 'polypeptide(L)' 'CRLARGIEYCITDRSIDMRISSLRKKFSKAHIHTATIKTIRHHGYMLTGK' A
#
# COMPACT_ATOMS: atom_id res chain seq x y z
N CYS A 1 0.89 -17.52 -5.27
CA CYS A 1 0.59 -17.62 -3.83
C CYS A 1 1.87 -18.00 -3.09
N ARG A 2 2.56 -17.05 -2.45
CA ARG A 2 3.60 -17.38 -1.46
C ARG A 2 3.08 -16.99 -0.09
N LEU A 3 2.91 -18.04 0.72
CA LEU A 3 2.56 -18.02 2.13
C LEU A 3 3.54 -17.10 2.87
N ALA A 4 3.04 -16.11 3.60
CA ALA A 4 3.83 -15.37 4.58
C ALA A 4 2.93 -14.99 5.76
N ARG A 5 2.76 -15.95 6.67
CA ARG A 5 2.44 -15.69 8.08
C ARG A 5 3.74 -15.33 8.82
N GLY A 6 4.37 -14.23 8.43
CA GLY A 6 5.69 -13.83 8.93
C GLY A 6 6.27 -12.74 8.04
N ILE A 7 6.31 -11.52 8.55
CA ILE A 7 6.46 -10.26 7.82
C ILE A 7 7.94 -10.04 7.49
N GLU A 8 8.39 -10.52 6.33
CA GLU A 8 9.58 -9.98 5.67
C GLU A 8 9.17 -9.60 4.24
N TYR A 9 8.50 -8.45 4.12
CA TYR A 9 8.27 -7.86 2.81
C TYR A 9 9.60 -7.35 2.28
N CYS A 10 10.16 -8.06 1.31
CA CYS A 10 11.28 -7.56 0.54
C CYS A 10 10.88 -6.19 -0.04
N ILE A 11 11.72 -5.18 0.21
CA ILE A 11 11.42 -3.73 0.03
C ILE A 11 11.07 -3.40 -1.44
N THR A 12 11.27 -4.34 -2.35
CA THR A 12 11.10 -4.26 -3.81
C THR A 12 10.04 -5.24 -4.37
N ASP A 13 9.14 -5.75 -3.54
CA ASP A 13 8.08 -6.66 -4.00
C ASP A 13 7.04 -5.94 -4.88
N ARG A 14 7.17 -6.11 -6.20
CA ARG A 14 6.25 -5.58 -7.22
C ARG A 14 4.79 -5.95 -6.99
N SER A 15 4.51 -7.07 -6.31
CA SER A 15 3.13 -7.47 -5.98
C SER A 15 2.51 -6.55 -4.92
N ILE A 16 3.32 -5.93 -4.05
CA ILE A 16 2.87 -4.93 -3.09
C ILE A 16 2.52 -3.64 -3.83
N ASP A 17 3.37 -3.20 -4.76
CA ASP A 17 3.12 -2.00 -5.56
C ASP A 17 1.80 -2.09 -6.35
N MET A 18 1.52 -3.26 -6.94
CA MET A 18 0.26 -3.51 -7.65
C MET A 18 -0.95 -3.49 -6.72
N ARG A 19 -0.82 -4.05 -5.52
CA ARG A 19 -1.87 -4.02 -4.48
C ARG A 19 -2.13 -2.61 -3.98
N ILE A 20 -1.10 -1.82 -3.69
CA ILE A 20 -1.21 -0.42 -3.28
C ILE A 20 -1.85 0.43 -4.39
N SER A 21 -1.45 0.22 -5.65
CA SER A 21 -2.04 0.92 -6.80
C SER A 21 -3.54 0.64 -6.92
N SER A 22 -3.95 -0.61 -6.72
CA SER A 22 -5.36 -1.00 -6.72
C SER A 22 -6.11 -0.41 -5.52
N LEU A 23 -5.48 -0.37 -4.35
CA LEU A 23 -6.08 0.18 -3.14
C LEU A 23 -6.29 1.70 -3.24
N ARG A 24 -5.32 2.45 -3.79
CA ARG A 24 -5.46 3.88 -4.06
C ARG A 24 -6.67 4.17 -4.95
N LYS A 25 -6.87 3.38 -6.02
CA LYS A 25 -8.06 3.50 -6.89
C LYS A 25 -9.37 3.26 -6.12
N LYS A 26 -9.38 2.30 -5.18
CA LYS A 26 -10.57 2.04 -4.35
C LYS A 26 -10.87 3.22 -3.42
N PHE A 27 -9.86 3.85 -2.82
CA PHE A 27 -10.03 5.04 -2.00
C PHE A 27 -10.63 6.20 -2.81
N SER A 28 -10.10 6.45 -4.00
CA SER A 28 -10.65 7.45 -4.91
C SER A 28 -12.10 7.14 -5.30
N LYS A 29 -12.42 5.87 -5.65
CA LYS A 29 -13.78 5.45 -6.00
C LYS A 29 -14.76 5.57 -4.83
N ALA A 30 -14.30 5.32 -3.62
CA ALA A 30 -15.11 5.42 -2.40
C ALA A 30 -15.18 6.85 -1.83
N HIS A 31 -14.59 7.85 -2.50
CA HIS A 31 -14.51 9.24 -2.02
C HIS A 31 -13.96 9.35 -0.59
N ILE A 32 -12.97 8.51 -0.26
CA ILE A 32 -12.31 8.55 1.06
C ILE A 32 -11.22 9.62 0.99
N HIS A 33 -11.53 10.80 1.54
CA HIS A 33 -10.59 11.93 1.66
C HIS A 33 -9.92 12.01 3.03
N THR A 34 -10.40 11.23 4.01
CA THR A 34 -9.89 11.20 5.38
C THR A 34 -8.55 10.47 5.49
N ALA A 35 -8.19 9.63 4.52
CA ALA A 35 -6.97 8.86 4.55
C ALA A 35 -6.33 8.75 3.16
N THR A 36 -5.00 8.82 3.10
CA THR A 36 -4.20 8.73 1.87
C THR A 36 -3.00 7.82 2.07
N ILE A 37 -2.67 7.03 1.05
CA ILE A 37 -1.51 6.13 1.08
C ILE A 37 -0.31 6.82 0.44
N LYS A 38 0.69 7.18 1.25
CA LYS A 38 1.95 7.78 0.80
C LYS A 38 3.02 6.71 0.57
N THR A 39 3.89 6.94 -0.41
CA THR A 39 5.10 6.13 -0.62
C THR A 39 6.26 6.83 0.05
N ILE A 40 6.91 6.15 0.99
CA ILE A 40 8.15 6.60 1.62
C ILE A 40 9.28 5.84 0.93
N ARG A 41 10.07 6.55 0.11
CA ARG A 41 11.16 5.92 -0.65
C ARG A 41 12.10 5.19 0.30
N HIS A 42 12.52 3.98 -0.08
CA HIS A 42 13.39 3.09 0.71
C HIS A 42 12.79 2.54 2.02
N HIS A 43 11.57 2.95 2.40
CA HIS A 43 10.88 2.48 3.61
C HIS A 43 9.56 1.76 3.32
N GLY A 44 8.89 2.06 2.19
CA GLY A 44 7.65 1.40 1.78
C GLY A 44 6.46 2.35 1.72
N TYR A 45 5.35 1.96 2.34
CA TYR A 45 4.06 2.65 2.23
C TYR A 45 3.50 3.00 3.61
N MET A 46 2.89 4.18 3.72
CA MET A 46 2.27 4.65 4.96
C MET A 46 0.85 5.13 4.69
N LEU A 47 -0.09 4.72 5.53
CA LEU A 47 -1.44 5.27 5.55
C LEU A 47 -1.43 6.51 6.46
N THR A 48 -1.73 7.67 5.90
CA THR A 48 -1.85 8.92 6.66
C THR A 48 -3.30 9.36 6.67
N GLY A 49 -3.88 9.49 7.85
CA GLY A 49 -5.20 10.09 8.07
C GLY A 49 -5.12 11.59 8.32
N LYS A 50 -6.25 12.28 8.21
CA LYS A 50 -6.47 13.64 8.73
C LYS A 50 -7.35 13.60 9.96
#